data_AF-A0A563VRI5-F1
#
_entry.id   AF-A0A563VRI5-F1
#
_cell.length_a   1.000
_cell.length_b   1.000
_cell.length_c   1.000
_cell.angle_alpha   90.00
_cell.angle_beta   90.00
_cell.angle_gamma   90.00
#
_symmetry.space_group_name_H-M   'P 1'
#
loop_
_entity.id
_entity.type
_entity.pdbx_description
1 polymer ?
#
loop_
_entity_poly.entity_id
_entity_poly.type
_entity_poly.pdbx_seq_one_letter_code
_entity_poly.pdbx_strand_id
1 'polypeptide(L)'
;MSSSSECVELLAAKAIANSPELVTLDEQIALIDERLVVAEKRIDHTSKKRWTNYISSDPLRIAANILGGGDVQRDNIAIADLEVKSGELEAYRANLHRRKAEVKSQLREEVLGLVLEYEAAEREYVLAQSKLATYSQQRQLIEIDYQFGNGSTTQMLSMWQQGESLEALVIQVESKKKEITRKLQQIISFTLTNSHK
;
A
#
# COMPACT_ATOMS: atom_id res chain seq x y z
N MET A 1 3.54 -19.51 8.88
CA MET A 1 4.33 -18.34 8.46
C MET A 1 5.12 -17.88 9.67
N SER A 2 6.44 -17.69 9.55
CA SER A 2 7.22 -17.06 10.63
C SER A 2 7.32 -15.56 10.35
N SER A 3 7.18 -14.72 11.37
CA SER A 3 7.46 -13.26 11.36
C SER A 3 8.94 -12.93 11.19
N SER A 4 9.72 -13.83 10.57
CA SER A 4 11.06 -13.47 10.14
C SER A 4 10.96 -12.20 9.30
N SER A 5 11.85 -11.25 9.55
CA SER A 5 11.90 -9.98 8.84
C SER A 5 11.87 -10.18 7.32
N GLU A 6 12.52 -11.23 6.84
CA GLU A 6 12.53 -11.65 5.43
C GLU A 6 11.13 -12.00 4.88
N CYS A 7 10.28 -12.67 5.66
CA CYS A 7 8.91 -12.99 5.24
C CYS A 7 8.06 -11.71 5.11
N VAL A 8 8.15 -10.82 6.10
CA VAL A 8 7.42 -9.54 6.08
C VAL A 8 7.87 -8.69 4.90
N GLU A 9 9.17 -8.57 4.67
CA GLU A 9 9.72 -7.80 3.53
C GLU A 9 9.27 -8.37 2.19
N LEU A 10 9.28 -9.70 2.02
CA LEU A 10 8.84 -10.34 0.78
C LEU A 10 7.34 -10.10 0.52
N LEU A 11 6.51 -10.22 1.54
CA LEU A 11 5.07 -9.97 1.42
C LEU A 11 4.77 -8.50 1.14
N ALA A 12 5.50 -7.58 1.81
CA ALA A 12 5.35 -6.16 1.59
C ALA A 12 5.84 -5.74 0.20
N ALA A 13 6.93 -6.33 -0.30
CA ALA A 13 7.40 -6.10 -1.66
C ALA A 13 6.35 -6.53 -2.70
N LYS A 14 5.69 -7.68 -2.49
CA LYS A 14 4.60 -8.12 -3.38
C LYS A 14 3.37 -7.21 -3.30
N ALA A 15 2.98 -6.79 -2.09
CA ALA A 15 1.89 -5.83 -1.88
C ALA A 15 2.15 -4.50 -2.62
N ILE A 16 3.36 -3.96 -2.49
CA ILE A 16 3.80 -2.75 -3.17
C ILE A 16 3.77 -2.93 -4.69
N ALA A 17 4.25 -4.07 -5.20
CA ALA A 17 4.32 -4.33 -6.63
C ALA A 17 2.92 -4.43 -7.29
N ASN A 18 1.91 -4.87 -6.53
CA ASN A 18 0.56 -5.10 -7.04
C ASN A 18 -0.44 -3.99 -6.69
N SER A 19 0.02 -2.88 -6.09
CA SER A 19 -0.86 -1.77 -5.71
C SER A 19 -1.28 -0.93 -6.93
N PRO A 20 -2.59 -0.82 -7.24
CA PRO A 20 -3.05 0.00 -8.36
C PRO A 20 -2.83 1.50 -8.11
N GLU A 21 -2.88 1.96 -6.86
CA GLU A 21 -2.57 3.36 -6.51
C GLU A 21 -1.10 3.69 -6.81
N LEU A 22 -0.17 2.77 -6.55
CA LEU A 22 1.24 3.00 -6.87
C LEU A 22 1.50 3.00 -8.38
N VAL A 23 0.77 2.19 -9.15
CA VAL A 23 0.84 2.21 -10.62
C VAL A 23 0.35 3.55 -11.17
N THR A 24 -0.80 4.05 -10.69
CA THR A 24 -1.34 5.34 -11.17
C THR A 24 -0.45 6.52 -10.78
N LEU A 25 0.13 6.51 -9.58
CA LEU A 25 1.12 7.50 -9.16
C LEU A 25 2.35 7.48 -10.08
N ASP A 26 2.81 6.30 -10.49
CA ASP A 26 3.97 6.16 -11.38
C ASP A 26 3.69 6.66 -12.79
N GLU A 27 2.50 6.38 -13.32
CA GLU A 27 2.05 6.95 -14.60
C GLU A 27 1.96 8.48 -14.55
N GLN A 28 1.39 9.04 -13.47
CA GLN A 28 1.29 10.49 -13.31
C GLN A 28 2.67 11.17 -13.21
N ILE A 29 3.60 10.57 -12.44
CA ILE A 29 4.97 11.06 -12.33
C ILE A 29 5.66 11.03 -13.70
N ALA A 30 5.54 9.93 -14.46
CA ALA A 30 6.13 9.80 -15.78
C ALA A 30 5.59 10.86 -16.77
N LEU A 31 4.28 11.13 -16.75
CA LEU A 31 3.66 12.17 -17.58
C LEU A 31 4.17 13.58 -17.22
N ILE A 32 4.39 13.87 -15.94
CA ILE A 32 4.95 15.16 -15.51
C ILE A 32 6.42 15.27 -15.92
N ASP A 33 7.19 14.19 -15.80
CA ASP A 33 8.59 14.15 -16.22
C ASP A 33 8.72 14.47 -17.71
N GLU A 34 7.86 13.89 -18.55
CA GLU A 34 7.82 14.23 -19.98
C GLU A 34 7.47 15.71 -20.21
N ARG A 35 6.47 16.24 -19.49
CA ARG A 35 6.07 17.66 -19.60
C ARG A 35 7.18 18.62 -19.17
N LEU A 36 7.92 18.30 -18.11
CA LEU A 36 9.06 19.09 -17.64
C LEU A 36 10.17 19.11 -18.69
N VAL A 37 10.51 17.97 -19.29
CA VAL A 37 11.49 17.89 -20.38
C VAL A 37 11.07 18.74 -21.59
N VAL A 38 9.78 18.72 -21.94
CA VAL A 38 9.25 19.55 -23.04
C VAL A 38 9.28 21.04 -22.67
N ALA A 39 8.93 21.40 -21.44
CA ALA A 39 8.97 22.78 -20.96
C ALA A 39 10.41 23.34 -20.99
N GLU A 40 11.38 22.57 -20.50
CA GLU A 40 12.80 22.93 -20.51
C GLU A 40 13.31 23.16 -21.95
N LYS A 41 12.97 22.25 -22.88
CA LYS A 41 13.31 22.43 -24.31
C LYS A 41 12.68 23.69 -24.92
N ARG A 42 11.45 24.04 -24.52
CA ARG A 42 10.78 25.26 -24.99
C ARG A 42 11.43 26.52 -24.41
N ILE A 43 11.79 26.51 -23.13
CA ILE A 43 12.53 27.60 -22.48
C ILE A 43 13.88 27.80 -23.19
N ASP A 44 14.67 26.74 -23.38
CA ASP A 44 15.96 26.80 -24.06
C ASP A 44 15.84 27.31 -25.50
N HIS A 45 14.88 26.79 -26.28
CA HIS A 45 14.65 27.24 -27.65
C HIS A 45 14.23 28.72 -27.74
N THR A 46 13.34 29.16 -26.85
CA THR A 46 12.89 30.56 -26.80
C THR A 46 14.03 31.47 -26.36
N SER A 47 14.82 31.04 -25.37
CA SER A 47 16.02 31.74 -24.90
C SER A 47 17.04 31.90 -26.01
N LYS A 48 17.31 30.84 -26.78
CA LYS A 48 18.20 30.86 -27.96
C LYS A 48 17.67 31.70 -29.11
N LYS A 49 16.37 31.99 -29.22
CA LYS A 49 15.85 32.90 -30.25
C LYS A 49 15.91 34.38 -29.84
N ARG A 50 16.07 34.68 -28.55
CA ARG A 50 16.16 36.06 -28.06
C ARG A 50 17.20 36.88 -28.83
N TRP A 51 18.39 36.34 -29.07
CA TRP A 51 19.46 37.08 -29.78
C TRP A 51 19.05 37.54 -31.19
N THR A 52 18.23 36.78 -31.91
CA THR A 52 17.72 37.18 -33.24
C THR A 52 16.74 38.35 -33.17
N ASN A 53 15.99 38.48 -32.06
CA ASN A 53 15.09 39.61 -31.83
C ASN A 53 15.82 40.88 -31.39
N TYR A 54 17.06 40.76 -30.91
CA TYR A 54 17.94 41.90 -30.60
C TYR A 54 18.66 42.46 -31.84
N ILE A 55 18.86 41.66 -32.89
CA ILE A 55 19.49 42.10 -34.14
C ILE A 55 18.38 42.37 -35.18
N SER A 56 17.82 43.58 -35.16
CA SER A 56 16.85 44.07 -36.14
C SER A 56 17.43 45.25 -36.92
N SER A 57 17.36 45.22 -38.26
CA SER A 57 17.67 46.37 -39.12
C SER A 57 16.47 47.29 -39.36
N ASP A 58 15.31 46.98 -38.77
CA ASP A 58 14.08 47.76 -38.88
C ASP A 58 13.99 48.81 -37.74
N PRO A 59 13.97 50.13 -38.08
CA PRO A 59 13.91 51.23 -37.11
C PRO A 59 12.68 51.20 -36.19
N LEU A 60 11.52 50.76 -36.69
CA LEU A 60 10.28 50.72 -35.92
C LEU A 60 10.34 49.64 -34.82
N ARG A 61 10.98 48.50 -35.11
CA ARG A 61 11.18 47.42 -34.15
C ARG A 61 12.20 47.78 -33.07
N ILE A 62 13.25 48.52 -33.43
CA ILE A 62 14.23 49.06 -32.46
C ILE A 62 13.53 50.01 -31.48
N ALA A 63 12.73 50.95 -31.99
CA ALA A 63 11.97 51.88 -31.15
C ALA A 63 10.98 51.16 -30.21
N ALA A 64 10.27 50.14 -30.72
CA ALA A 64 9.37 49.31 -29.91
C ALA A 64 10.10 48.51 -28.82
N ASN A 65 11.28 47.94 -29.12
CA ASN A 65 12.10 47.22 -28.15
C ASN A 65 12.63 48.13 -27.02
N ILE A 66 13.01 49.37 -27.34
CA ILE A 66 13.50 50.37 -26.36
C ILE A 66 12.38 50.91 -25.47
N LEU A 67 11.21 51.18 -26.06
CA LEU A 67 10.03 51.68 -25.34
C LEU A 67 9.30 50.57 -24.55
N GLY A 68 9.89 49.37 -24.49
CA GLY A 68 9.37 48.27 -23.69
C GLY A 68 8.11 47.62 -24.25
N GLY A 69 7.76 47.83 -25.53
CA GLY A 69 6.59 47.21 -26.19
C GLY A 69 6.94 46.15 -27.25
N GLY A 70 8.22 45.87 -27.45
CA GLY A 70 8.73 45.03 -28.54
C GLY A 70 8.80 43.53 -28.23
N ASP A 71 9.23 42.76 -29.23
CA ASP A 71 9.27 41.29 -29.24
C ASP A 71 10.08 40.72 -28.05
N VAL A 72 11.10 41.44 -27.60
CA VAL A 72 11.96 41.08 -26.47
C VAL A 72 11.18 40.96 -25.14
N GLN A 73 10.25 41.86 -24.86
CA GLN A 73 9.48 41.81 -23.62
C GLN A 73 8.48 40.64 -23.64
N ARG A 74 7.90 40.34 -24.81
CA ARG A 74 7.00 39.20 -25.01
C ARG A 74 7.71 37.87 -24.78
N ASP A 75 8.93 37.71 -25.30
CA ASP A 75 9.74 36.51 -25.09
C ASP A 75 10.13 36.32 -23.61
N ASN A 76 10.40 37.42 -22.88
CA ASN A 76 10.71 37.38 -21.46
C ASN A 76 9.50 36.94 -20.62
N ILE A 77 8.31 37.47 -20.92
CA ILE A 77 7.06 37.07 -20.25
C ILE A 77 6.74 35.61 -20.56
N ALA A 78 6.89 35.17 -21.81
CA ALA A 78 6.62 33.78 -22.20
C ALA A 78 7.57 32.79 -21.51
N ILE A 79 8.85 33.14 -21.37
CA ILE A 79 9.81 32.29 -20.62
C ILE A 79 9.48 32.29 -19.14
N ALA A 80 9.19 33.43 -18.53
CA ALA A 80 8.81 33.50 -17.12
C ALA A 80 7.53 32.70 -16.81
N ASP A 81 6.53 32.74 -17.69
CA ASP A 81 5.31 31.91 -17.57
C ASP A 81 5.63 30.41 -17.68
N LEU A 82 6.51 30.01 -18.60
CA LEU A 82 6.96 28.63 -18.71
C LEU A 82 7.77 28.17 -17.50
N GLU A 83 8.63 29.03 -16.95
CA GLU A 83 9.44 28.77 -15.75
C GLU A 83 8.54 28.60 -14.51
N VAL A 84 7.53 29.45 -14.34
CA VAL A 84 6.53 29.32 -13.27
C VAL A 84 5.78 28.00 -13.41
N LYS A 85 5.30 27.67 -14.62
CA LYS A 85 4.60 26.41 -14.89
C LYS A 85 5.48 25.19 -14.66
N SER A 86 6.77 25.23 -15.01
CA SER A 86 7.69 24.14 -14.68
C SER A 86 7.88 24.01 -13.17
N GLY A 87 7.99 25.13 -12.45
CA GLY A 87 8.09 25.10 -10.98
C GLY A 87 6.84 24.52 -10.31
N GLU A 88 5.64 24.85 -10.80
CA GLU A 88 4.39 24.26 -10.35
C GLU A 88 4.34 22.75 -10.62
N LEU A 89 4.78 22.31 -11.80
CA LEU A 89 4.87 20.90 -12.17
C LEU A 89 5.88 20.14 -11.31
N GLU A 90 7.04 20.73 -10.99
CA GLU A 90 8.03 20.15 -10.08
C GLU A 90 7.49 20.00 -8.67
N ALA A 91 6.80 21.03 -8.15
CA ALA A 91 6.16 20.97 -6.84
C ALA A 91 5.08 19.88 -6.80
N TYR A 92 4.28 19.76 -7.86
CA TYR A 92 3.27 18.71 -7.99
C TYR A 92 3.92 17.31 -8.05
N ARG A 93 4.98 17.14 -8.85
CA ARG A 93 5.78 15.91 -8.91
C ARG A 93 6.34 15.52 -7.54
N ALA A 94 6.87 16.47 -6.78
CA ALA A 94 7.40 16.23 -5.44
C ALA A 94 6.30 15.73 -4.49
N ASN A 95 5.10 16.31 -4.57
CA ASN A 95 3.94 15.85 -3.81
C ASN A 95 3.54 14.42 -4.19
N LEU A 96 3.57 14.05 -5.47
CA LEU A 96 3.30 12.67 -5.91
C LEU A 96 4.34 11.68 -5.39
N HIS A 97 5.64 12.04 -5.41
CA HIS A 97 6.69 11.19 -4.81
C HIS A 97 6.50 11.01 -3.31
N ARG A 98 6.10 12.08 -2.60
CA ARG A 98 5.77 12.00 -1.17
C ARG A 98 4.59 11.06 -0.94
N ARG A 99 3.52 11.19 -1.72
CA ARG A 99 2.35 10.32 -1.64
C ARG A 99 2.71 8.86 -1.94
N LYS A 100 3.52 8.62 -2.97
CA LYS A 100 4.04 7.29 -3.29
C LYS A 100 4.82 6.67 -2.13
N ALA A 101 5.67 7.45 -1.47
CA ALA A 101 6.41 6.99 -0.30
C ALA A 101 5.49 6.67 0.90
N GLU A 102 4.48 7.50 1.12
CA GLU A 102 3.46 7.29 2.16
C GLU A 102 2.68 5.99 1.93
N VAL A 103 2.16 5.78 0.72
CA VAL A 103 1.40 4.57 0.36
C VAL A 103 2.27 3.31 0.51
N LYS A 104 3.55 3.37 0.09
CA LYS A 104 4.50 2.26 0.32
C LYS A 104 4.72 1.98 1.81
N SER A 105 4.77 3.02 2.63
CA SER A 105 4.90 2.87 4.08
C SER A 105 3.65 2.24 4.69
N GLN A 106 2.47 2.71 4.30
CA GLN A 106 1.18 2.19 4.76
C GLN A 106 1.02 0.71 4.41
N LEU A 107 1.35 0.31 3.18
CA LEU A 107 1.30 -1.09 2.77
C LEU A 107 2.26 -1.98 3.56
N ARG A 108 3.46 -1.49 3.88
CA ARG A 108 4.41 -2.22 4.75
C ARG A 108 3.85 -2.42 6.16
N GLU A 109 3.30 -1.37 6.73
CA GLU A 109 2.72 -1.39 8.07
C GLU A 109 1.50 -2.32 8.13
N GLU A 110 0.63 -2.29 7.13
CA GLU A 110 -0.54 -3.16 7.02
C GLU A 110 -0.13 -4.64 6.91
N VAL A 111 0.85 -4.95 6.05
CA VAL A 111 1.37 -6.33 5.92
C VAL A 111 2.00 -6.80 7.22
N LEU A 112 2.81 -5.97 7.88
CA LEU A 112 3.40 -6.30 9.17
C LEU A 112 2.31 -6.57 10.22
N GLY A 113 1.32 -5.69 10.31
CA GLY A 113 0.19 -5.84 11.24
C GLY A 113 -0.55 -7.16 11.04
N LEU A 114 -0.91 -7.49 9.80
CA LEU A 114 -1.59 -8.75 9.47
C LEU A 114 -0.72 -9.99 9.75
N VAL A 115 0.59 -9.94 9.52
CA VAL A 115 1.49 -11.05 9.87
C VAL A 115 1.55 -11.24 11.39
N LEU A 116 1.64 -10.15 12.16
CA LEU A 116 1.64 -10.22 13.63
C LEU A 116 0.30 -10.73 14.17
N GLU A 117 -0.83 -10.28 13.61
CA GLU A 117 -2.16 -10.80 13.95
C GLU A 117 -2.28 -12.30 13.65
N TYR A 118 -1.73 -12.75 12.51
CA TYR A 118 -1.71 -14.16 12.16
C TYR A 118 -0.91 -14.96 13.17
N GLU A 119 0.27 -14.49 13.60
CA GLU A 119 1.07 -15.18 14.61
C GLU A 119 0.38 -15.23 15.97
N ALA A 120 -0.27 -14.15 16.38
CA ALA A 120 -1.05 -14.13 17.61
C ALA A 120 -2.18 -15.17 17.55
N ALA A 121 -2.93 -15.21 16.44
CA ALA A 121 -3.98 -16.19 16.22
C ALA A 121 -3.43 -17.63 16.12
N GLU A 122 -2.22 -17.83 15.58
CA GLU A 122 -1.53 -19.13 15.58
C GLU A 122 -1.22 -19.60 17.01
N ARG A 123 -0.68 -18.72 17.85
CA ARG A 123 -0.38 -19.04 19.24
C ARG A 123 -1.66 -19.36 20.02
N GLU A 124 -2.72 -18.59 19.81
CA GLU A 124 -4.05 -18.89 20.39
C GLU A 124 -4.57 -20.24 19.93
N TYR A 125 -4.41 -20.58 18.65
CA TYR A 125 -4.87 -21.84 18.08
C TYR A 125 -4.15 -23.04 18.69
N VAL A 126 -2.82 -22.96 18.77
CA VAL A 126 -1.98 -24.01 19.40
C VAL A 126 -2.36 -24.18 20.86
N LEU A 127 -2.58 -23.09 21.59
CA LEU A 127 -3.02 -23.14 22.99
C LEU A 127 -4.41 -23.78 23.13
N ALA A 128 -5.37 -23.40 22.28
CA ALA A 128 -6.72 -23.95 22.29
C ALA A 128 -6.72 -25.46 21.97
N GLN A 129 -5.94 -25.89 20.97
CA GLN A 129 -5.74 -27.30 20.67
C GLN A 129 -5.13 -28.06 21.85
N SER A 130 -4.09 -27.52 22.49
CA SER A 130 -3.46 -28.17 23.65
C SER A 130 -4.43 -28.33 24.82
N LYS A 131 -5.28 -27.32 25.06
CA LYS A 131 -6.35 -27.40 26.07
C LYS A 131 -7.38 -28.47 25.72
N LEU A 132 -7.84 -28.51 24.46
CA LEU A 132 -8.80 -29.51 24.00
C LEU A 132 -8.24 -30.92 24.08
N ALA A 133 -6.97 -31.13 23.70
CA ALA A 133 -6.29 -32.42 23.82
C ALA A 133 -6.19 -32.89 25.27
N THR A 134 -5.77 -32.00 26.18
CA THR A 134 -5.69 -32.30 27.62
C THR A 134 -7.08 -32.63 28.18
N TYR A 135 -8.07 -31.83 27.83
CA TYR A 135 -9.45 -32.01 28.24
C TYR A 135 -10.02 -33.34 27.72
N SER A 136 -9.69 -33.75 26.48
CA SER A 136 -10.13 -35.04 25.92
C SER A 136 -9.61 -36.24 26.72
N GLN A 137 -8.37 -36.18 27.22
CA GLN A 137 -7.81 -37.23 28.07
C GLN A 137 -8.47 -37.26 29.45
N GLN A 138 -8.69 -36.10 30.07
CA GLN A 138 -9.41 -36.00 31.34
C GLN A 138 -10.85 -36.52 31.22
N ARG A 139 -11.51 -36.17 30.11
CA ARG A 139 -12.86 -36.64 29.79
C ARG A 139 -12.94 -38.15 29.74
N GLN A 140 -11.99 -38.82 29.08
CA GLN A 140 -11.96 -40.29 29.02
C GLN A 140 -11.88 -40.93 30.41
N LEU A 141 -11.02 -40.39 31.30
CA LEU A 141 -10.90 -40.91 32.66
C LEU A 141 -12.19 -40.76 33.46
N ILE A 142 -12.82 -39.58 33.39
CA ILE A 142 -14.07 -39.30 34.10
C ILE A 142 -15.24 -40.11 33.55
N GLU A 143 -15.29 -40.32 32.22
CA GLU A 143 -16.30 -41.19 31.60
C GLU A 143 -16.18 -42.64 32.07
N ILE A 144 -14.95 -43.15 32.22
CA ILE A 144 -14.69 -44.48 32.80
C ILE A 144 -15.21 -44.54 34.24
N ASP A 145 -14.85 -43.57 35.09
CA ASP A 145 -15.30 -43.52 36.49
C ASP A 145 -16.84 -43.45 36.60
N TYR A 146 -17.48 -42.64 35.75
CA TYR A 146 -18.94 -42.52 35.68
C TYR A 146 -19.61 -43.86 35.31
N GLN A 147 -19.03 -44.61 34.36
CA GLN A 147 -19.54 -45.94 33.98
C GLN A 147 -19.46 -46.96 35.12
N PHE A 148 -18.47 -46.84 36.01
CA PHE A 148 -18.36 -47.65 37.22
C PHE A 148 -19.24 -47.15 38.38
N GLY A 149 -20.09 -46.13 38.15
CA GLY A 149 -20.96 -45.55 39.15
C GLY A 149 -20.27 -44.55 40.08
N ASN A 150 -18.99 -44.24 39.84
CA ASN A 150 -18.22 -43.26 40.59
C ASN A 150 -18.33 -41.89 39.92
N GLY A 151 -19.46 -41.21 40.11
CA GLY A 151 -19.66 -39.86 39.56
C GLY A 151 -21.11 -39.41 39.57
N SER A 152 -21.36 -38.17 39.15
CA SER A 152 -22.72 -37.63 39.01
C SER A 152 -23.03 -37.25 37.57
N THR A 153 -24.29 -37.42 37.16
CA THR A 153 -24.76 -37.00 35.83
C THR A 153 -24.58 -35.48 35.63
N THR A 154 -24.71 -34.68 36.68
CA THR A 154 -24.48 -33.23 36.62
C THR A 154 -23.02 -32.88 36.32
N GLN A 155 -22.06 -33.60 36.92
CA GLN A 155 -20.64 -33.48 36.59
C GLN A 155 -20.39 -33.85 35.12
N MET A 156 -21.04 -34.92 34.63
CA MET A 156 -20.91 -35.40 33.26
C MET A 156 -21.44 -34.37 32.24
N LEU A 157 -22.62 -33.80 32.51
CA LEU A 157 -23.21 -32.73 31.68
C LEU A 157 -22.36 -31.47 31.66
N SER A 158 -21.87 -31.02 32.83
CA SER A 158 -20.96 -29.87 32.92
C SER A 158 -19.69 -30.10 32.13
N MET A 159 -19.16 -31.34 32.18
CA MET A 159 -18.00 -31.71 31.41
C MET A 159 -18.32 -31.57 29.91
N TRP A 160 -19.35 -32.25 29.37
CA TRP A 160 -19.69 -32.13 27.94
C TRP A 160 -19.86 -30.68 27.47
N GLN A 161 -20.55 -29.83 28.24
CA GLN A 161 -20.71 -28.41 27.91
C GLN A 161 -19.36 -27.67 27.82
N GLN A 162 -18.41 -27.97 28.72
CA GLN A 162 -17.06 -27.43 28.64
C GLN A 162 -16.32 -27.92 27.39
N GLY A 163 -16.50 -29.18 27.00
CA GLY A 163 -15.94 -29.73 25.76
C GLY A 163 -16.43 -28.99 24.52
N GLU A 164 -17.74 -28.82 24.38
CA GLU A 164 -18.34 -28.04 23.29
C GLU A 164 -17.81 -26.61 23.25
N SER A 165 -17.62 -25.97 24.41
CA SER A 165 -17.07 -24.61 24.49
C SER A 165 -15.61 -24.53 24.00
N LEU A 166 -14.80 -25.55 24.26
CA LEU A 166 -13.41 -25.62 23.81
C LEU A 166 -13.32 -25.92 22.31
N GLU A 167 -14.18 -26.79 21.79
CA GLU A 167 -14.27 -27.06 20.36
C GLU A 167 -14.70 -25.79 19.59
N ALA A 168 -15.72 -25.09 20.09
CA ALA A 168 -16.15 -23.81 19.51
C ALA A 168 -15.02 -22.78 19.50
N LEU A 169 -14.22 -22.71 20.57
CA LEU A 169 -13.05 -21.82 20.63
C LEU A 169 -12.00 -22.16 19.57
N VAL A 170 -11.69 -23.45 19.38
CA VAL A 170 -10.74 -23.89 18.35
C VAL A 170 -11.23 -23.48 16.95
N ILE A 171 -12.51 -23.72 16.65
CA ILE A 171 -13.13 -23.35 15.37
C ILE A 171 -13.08 -21.82 15.17
N GLN A 172 -13.37 -21.06 16.22
CA GLN A 172 -13.34 -19.59 16.16
C GLN A 172 -11.95 -19.08 15.83
N VAL A 173 -10.91 -19.56 16.52
CA VAL A 173 -9.53 -19.10 16.28
C VAL A 173 -9.03 -19.57 14.90
N GLU A 174 -9.38 -20.78 14.47
CA GLU A 174 -9.07 -21.24 13.11
C GLU A 174 -9.71 -20.33 12.05
N SER A 175 -10.96 -19.93 12.26
CA SER A 175 -11.66 -19.01 11.36
C SER A 175 -10.97 -17.64 11.29
N LYS A 176 -10.50 -17.11 12.43
CA LYS A 176 -9.70 -15.86 12.46
C LYS A 176 -8.41 -15.99 11.64
N LYS A 177 -7.66 -17.10 11.78
CA LYS A 177 -6.45 -17.36 10.98
C LYS A 177 -6.75 -17.35 9.47
N LYS A 178 -7.84 -18.00 9.06
CA LYS A 178 -8.29 -18.02 7.65
C LYS A 178 -8.65 -16.62 7.16
N GLU A 179 -9.33 -15.82 7.98
CA GLU A 179 -9.67 -14.44 7.63
C GLU A 179 -8.43 -13.58 7.40
N ILE A 180 -7.45 -13.64 8.31
CA ILE A 180 -6.19 -12.89 8.20
C ILE A 180 -5.41 -13.33 6.94
N THR A 181 -5.37 -14.63 6.68
CA THR A 181 -4.73 -15.17 5.46
C THR A 181 -5.41 -14.63 4.21
N ARG A 182 -6.75 -14.54 4.20
CA ARG A 182 -7.51 -13.97 3.08
C ARG A 182 -7.21 -12.47 2.90
N LYS A 183 -7.11 -11.69 3.99
CA LYS A 183 -6.72 -10.27 3.92
C LYS A 183 -5.33 -10.09 3.33
N LEU A 184 -4.35 -10.87 3.80
CA LEU A 184 -2.99 -10.89 3.23
C LEU A 184 -3.01 -11.23 1.74
N GLN A 185 -3.79 -12.25 1.34
CA GLN A 185 -3.94 -12.60 -0.07
C GLN A 185 -4.55 -11.48 -0.91
N GLN A 186 -5.52 -10.72 -0.38
CA GLN A 186 -6.13 -9.61 -1.11
C GLN A 186 -5.14 -8.49 -1.41
N ILE A 187 -4.31 -8.12 -0.44
CA ILE A 187 -3.31 -7.07 -0.59
C ILE A 187 -2.17 -7.52 -1.52
N ILE A 188 -1.81 -8.80 -1.45
CA ILE A 188 -0.71 -9.37 -2.25
C ILE A 188 -1.15 -9.75 -3.67
N SER A 189 -2.39 -10.18 -3.87
CA SER A 189 -2.84 -10.90 -5.08
C SER A 189 -3.97 -10.20 -5.82
N PHE A 190 -4.03 -8.86 -5.78
CA PHE A 190 -5.07 -8.06 -6.46
C PHE A 190 -5.17 -8.26 -8.00
N THR A 191 -4.47 -9.25 -8.56
CA THR A 191 -4.46 -9.65 -9.98
C THR A 191 -4.87 -11.11 -10.24
N LEU A 192 -5.70 -11.75 -9.39
CA LEU A 192 -6.29 -13.08 -9.71
C LEU A 192 -7.83 -13.13 -9.85
N THR A 193 -8.52 -11.98 -9.86
CA THR A 193 -9.99 -11.95 -10.07
C THR A 193 -10.45 -11.29 -11.37
N ASN A 194 -9.55 -11.01 -12.32
CA ASN A 194 -9.92 -10.52 -13.66
C ASN A 194 -9.39 -11.42 -14.80
N SER A 195 -9.40 -12.74 -14.59
CA SER A 195 -9.22 -13.74 -15.65
C SER A 195 -10.41 -14.69 -15.70
N HIS A 196 -11.64 -14.15 -15.75
CA HIS A 196 -12.81 -14.86 -16.27
C HIS A 196 -13.89 -13.85 -16.66
N LYS A 197 -13.81 -13.34 -17.90
CA LYS A 197 -14.93 -13.20 -18.84
C LYS A 197 -14.44 -12.69 -20.18
#